data_AF-A0A1G2ZEC0-F1
#
_entry.id   AF-A0A1G2ZEC0-F1
#
_cell.length_a   1.000
_cell.length_b   1.000
_cell.length_c   1.000
_cell.angle_alpha   90.00
_cell.angle_beta   90.00
_cell.angle_gamma   90.00
#
_symmetry.space_group_name_H-M   'P 1'
#
loop_
_entity.id
_entity.type
_entity.pdbx_description
1 polymer ?
#
loop_
_entity_poly.entity_id
_entity_poly.type
_entity_poly.pdbx_seq_one_letter_code
_entity_poly.pdbx_strand_id
1 'polypeptide(L)'
;MAKMLGSAYTQEKHLTTGQAGHIIPRQGVLMSGFNVYVRSNMLLASSGMTYPRDEAPFSTSIPPAPSLKYAGIETSPDGETGLAIDIEGLNMGIFKYEKVMRIWLKVLAYGVERKPTLEMVSTSMAPGRIILTGFKGTKPFGKELVKFSELGAATVTVEGEVIVSDSPKHGVFRSAGSGVIPVTFTNPETKDVDKMRQHLVAYRKRMNRRTYLRRVAHRMVAVELADRLLEREERRKGETSQTS
;
A
#
# COMPACT_ATOMS: atom_id res chain seq x y z
N MET A 1 39.24 -15.77 0.24
CA MET A 1 38.84 -14.77 -0.77
C MET A 1 38.23 -15.50 -1.96
N ALA A 2 36.91 -15.67 -1.98
CA ALA A 2 36.22 -16.29 -3.12
C ALA A 2 35.95 -15.21 -4.18
N LYS A 3 36.39 -15.48 -5.42
CA LYS A 3 36.27 -14.60 -6.58
C LYS A 3 34.81 -14.18 -6.82
N MET A 4 34.54 -12.88 -6.72
CA MET A 4 33.29 -12.26 -7.16
C MET A 4 33.22 -12.29 -8.70
N LEU A 5 32.64 -13.35 -9.26
CA LEU A 5 32.27 -13.40 -10.66
C LEU A 5 30.81 -12.92 -10.79
N GLY A 6 30.66 -11.66 -11.21
CA GLY A 6 29.39 -10.97 -11.44
C GLY A 6 29.21 -9.77 -10.51
N SER A 7 29.02 -8.58 -11.06
CA SER A 7 28.69 -7.39 -10.27
C SER A 7 27.47 -7.67 -9.40
N ALA A 8 27.48 -7.26 -8.12
CA ALA A 8 26.31 -7.35 -7.24
C ALA A 8 25.02 -6.86 -7.94
N TYR A 9 25.16 -5.83 -8.79
CA TYR A 9 24.12 -5.27 -9.65
C TYR A 9 23.39 -6.28 -10.58
N THR A 10 24.05 -7.35 -11.04
CA THR A 10 23.45 -8.40 -11.89
C THR A 10 22.98 -9.62 -11.11
N GLN A 11 23.58 -9.93 -9.94
CA GLN A 11 23.08 -10.99 -9.05
C GLN A 11 21.84 -10.56 -8.25
N GLU A 12 21.64 -9.24 -8.07
CA GLU A 12 20.50 -8.65 -7.34
C GLU A 12 19.16 -8.69 -8.10
N LYS A 13 19.15 -8.95 -9.42
CA LYS A 13 17.94 -8.88 -10.25
C LYS A 13 17.01 -10.10 -10.19
N HIS A 14 17.43 -11.20 -9.57
CA HIS A 14 16.70 -12.48 -9.62
C HIS A 14 16.23 -13.02 -8.26
N LEU A 15 16.31 -12.22 -7.20
CA LEU A 15 15.69 -12.58 -5.92
C LEU A 15 14.26 -12.01 -5.85
N THR A 16 13.44 -12.48 -6.79
CA THR A 16 12.00 -12.29 -6.79
C THR A 16 11.37 -13.12 -5.67
N THR A 17 10.79 -12.47 -4.67
CA THR A 17 9.64 -13.10 -4.00
C THR A 17 8.48 -12.99 -4.98
N GLY A 18 8.28 -14.06 -5.76
CA GLY A 18 7.12 -14.26 -6.61
C GLY A 18 5.83 -14.01 -5.83
N GLN A 19 4.82 -13.54 -6.54
CA GLN A 19 3.51 -13.19 -6.01
C GLN A 19 2.96 -14.25 -5.05
N ALA A 20 2.85 -13.86 -3.79
CA ALA A 20 1.79 -14.27 -2.88
C ALA A 20 1.46 -12.96 -2.15
N GLY A 21 0.59 -12.18 -2.77
CA GLY A 21 0.35 -10.81 -2.36
C GLY A 21 -0.66 -10.73 -1.21
N HIS A 22 -1.40 -9.64 -1.11
CA HIS A 22 -1.88 -8.90 -2.29
C HIS A 22 -2.32 -7.47 -2.01
N ILE A 23 -1.96 -6.92 -0.85
CA ILE A 23 -2.20 -5.51 -0.54
C ILE A 23 -0.86 -4.79 -0.41
N ILE A 24 0.00 -5.10 0.56
CA ILE A 24 1.19 -4.28 0.79
C ILE A 24 2.28 -4.52 -0.30
N PRO A 25 2.64 -3.52 -1.13
CA PRO A 25 3.77 -3.67 -2.04
C PRO A 25 5.07 -3.77 -1.22
N ARG A 26 5.75 -4.91 -1.30
CA ARG A 26 7.07 -5.09 -0.65
C ARG A 26 8.11 -4.25 -1.39
N GLN A 27 8.72 -3.28 -0.69
CA GLN A 27 9.80 -2.47 -1.24
C GLN A 27 11.17 -3.04 -0.82
N GLY A 28 11.92 -3.62 -1.77
CA GLY A 28 13.37 -3.94 -1.76
C GLY A 28 13.94 -4.82 -0.62
N VAL A 29 15.07 -5.49 -0.85
CA VAL A 29 15.84 -6.26 0.17
C VAL A 29 17.11 -5.49 0.56
N LEU A 30 17.59 -5.68 1.79
CA LEU A 30 18.68 -4.92 2.43
C LEU A 30 20.04 -5.64 2.33
N MET A 31 21.10 -4.86 2.13
CA MET A 31 22.48 -5.35 2.00
C MET A 31 23.42 -4.95 3.17
N SER A 32 22.93 -4.31 4.25
CA SER A 32 23.78 -3.92 5.41
C SER A 32 23.01 -3.78 6.72
N GLY A 33 23.70 -3.82 7.87
CA GLY A 33 23.10 -3.69 9.22
C GLY A 33 22.43 -2.32 9.48
N PHE A 34 23.00 -1.22 8.97
CA PHE A 34 22.41 0.13 9.05
C PHE A 34 21.04 0.20 8.38
N ASN A 35 20.90 -0.47 7.25
CA ASN A 35 19.67 -0.54 6.49
C ASN A 35 18.56 -1.32 7.22
N VAL A 36 18.93 -2.35 7.99
CA VAL A 36 18.01 -3.11 8.86
C VAL A 36 17.50 -2.21 9.99
N TYR A 37 18.41 -1.47 10.63
CA TYR A 37 18.10 -0.50 11.68
C TYR A 37 17.08 0.57 11.23
N VAL A 38 17.29 1.22 10.08
CA VAL A 38 16.38 2.26 9.58
C VAL A 38 14.97 1.69 9.34
N ARG A 39 14.88 0.51 8.71
CA ARG A 39 13.58 -0.11 8.45
C ARG A 39 12.85 -0.54 9.71
N SER A 40 13.55 -1.08 10.70
CA SER A 40 12.95 -1.41 11.99
C SER A 40 12.39 -0.18 12.69
N ASN A 41 13.09 0.96 12.63
CA ASN A 41 12.59 2.23 13.20
C ASN A 41 11.42 2.84 12.40
N MET A 42 11.40 2.72 11.06
CA MET A 42 10.22 3.08 10.27
C MET A 42 9.02 2.19 10.59
N LEU A 43 9.26 0.89 10.74
CA LEU A 43 8.25 -0.09 11.09
C LEU A 43 7.68 0.21 12.49
N LEU A 44 8.53 0.55 13.45
CA LEU A 44 8.15 1.03 14.79
C LEU A 44 7.23 2.23 14.74
N ALA A 45 7.66 3.29 14.06
CA ALA A 45 6.90 4.53 13.95
C ALA A 45 5.52 4.31 13.31
N SER A 46 5.47 3.54 12.21
CA SER A 46 4.21 3.18 11.55
C SER A 46 3.29 2.26 12.37
N SER A 47 3.80 1.72 13.48
CA SER A 47 3.11 0.76 14.35
C SER A 47 2.73 1.39 15.70
N GLY A 48 2.87 2.72 15.83
CA GLY A 48 2.54 3.44 17.05
C GLY A 48 3.44 3.11 18.26
N MET A 49 4.55 2.41 18.05
CA MET A 49 5.54 2.17 19.10
C MET A 49 6.39 3.43 19.30
N THR A 50 6.61 3.81 20.55
CA THR A 50 6.91 5.21 20.92
C THR A 50 8.38 5.58 20.97
N TYR A 51 9.31 4.62 20.98
CA TYR A 51 10.74 4.91 21.14
C TYR A 51 11.59 4.28 20.01
N PRO A 52 12.58 5.02 19.47
CA PRO A 52 13.54 4.47 18.51
C PRO A 52 14.46 3.47 19.20
N ARG A 53 14.99 2.53 18.43
CA ARG A 53 15.80 1.42 18.94
C ARG A 53 17.10 1.29 18.19
N ASP A 54 18.19 1.21 18.93
CA ASP A 54 19.58 1.37 18.48
C ASP A 54 20.21 0.12 17.88
N GLU A 55 19.62 -1.05 18.11
CA GLU A 55 20.18 -2.33 17.71
C GLU A 55 19.28 -3.04 16.69
N ALA A 56 19.89 -3.92 15.88
CA ALA A 56 19.14 -4.75 14.96
C ALA A 56 18.18 -5.70 15.72
N PRO A 57 17.10 -6.18 15.08
CA PRO A 57 16.19 -7.14 15.69
C PRO A 57 16.88 -8.46 16.11
N PHE A 58 16.45 -9.10 17.21
CA PHE A 58 16.97 -10.40 17.68
C PHE A 58 16.68 -11.56 16.73
N SER A 59 17.68 -12.36 16.33
CA SER A 59 17.52 -13.45 15.35
C SER A 59 16.46 -14.53 15.68
N THR A 60 15.97 -14.61 16.91
CA THR A 60 15.02 -15.61 17.40
C THR A 60 13.55 -15.14 17.47
N SER A 61 13.23 -13.95 16.98
CA SER A 61 11.99 -13.23 17.34
C SER A 61 10.96 -13.05 16.21
N ILE A 62 10.80 -14.03 15.30
CA ILE A 62 9.77 -13.93 14.25
C ILE A 62 8.38 -14.30 14.83
N PRO A 63 7.41 -13.37 14.87
CA PRO A 63 6.08 -13.67 15.38
C PRO A 63 5.24 -14.48 14.39
N PRO A 64 4.27 -15.28 14.89
CA PRO A 64 3.35 -16.01 14.02
C PRO A 64 2.47 -15.04 13.22
N ALA A 65 2.06 -15.46 12.02
CA ALA A 65 1.11 -14.69 11.22
C ALA A 65 -0.29 -14.70 11.88
N PRO A 66 -1.01 -13.56 11.89
CA PRO A 66 -2.38 -13.52 12.36
C PRO A 66 -3.30 -14.35 11.47
N SER A 67 -4.31 -14.96 12.07
CA SER A 67 -5.34 -15.74 11.39
C SER A 67 -6.64 -14.93 11.36
N LEU A 68 -6.96 -14.36 10.20
CA LEU A 68 -8.25 -13.72 9.95
C LEU A 68 -9.25 -14.83 9.60
N LYS A 69 -10.29 -15.01 10.41
CA LYS A 69 -11.30 -16.07 10.20
C LYS A 69 -12.44 -15.61 9.32
N TYR A 70 -12.84 -14.36 9.49
CA TYR A 70 -13.98 -13.78 8.81
C TYR A 70 -13.69 -12.31 8.50
N ALA A 71 -14.19 -11.87 7.36
CA ALA A 71 -14.39 -10.45 7.10
C ALA A 71 -15.69 -10.27 6.32
N GLY A 72 -16.50 -9.29 6.70
CA GLY A 72 -17.80 -9.04 6.09
C GLY A 72 -18.36 -7.68 6.45
N ILE A 73 -19.38 -7.23 5.71
CA ILE A 73 -20.08 -5.98 6.03
C ILE A 73 -21.22 -6.29 6.99
N GLU A 74 -21.22 -5.61 8.12
CA GLU A 74 -22.23 -5.75 9.16
C GLU A 74 -22.64 -4.38 9.70
N THR A 75 -23.75 -4.35 10.43
CA THR A 75 -24.18 -3.13 11.14
C THR A 75 -23.58 -3.17 12.54
N SER A 76 -22.88 -2.11 12.93
CA SER A 76 -22.33 -1.96 14.27
C SER A 76 -23.45 -1.88 15.32
N PRO A 77 -23.15 -2.09 16.60
CA PRO A 77 -24.12 -1.88 17.69
C PRO A 77 -24.73 -0.47 17.69
N ASP A 78 -23.98 0.51 17.19
CA ASP A 78 -24.39 1.91 17.07
C ASP A 78 -25.23 2.19 15.79
N GLY A 79 -25.54 1.16 15.01
CA GLY A 79 -26.34 1.26 13.79
C GLY A 79 -25.56 1.68 12.53
N GLU A 80 -24.22 1.77 12.61
CA GLU A 80 -23.40 2.14 11.44
C GLU A 80 -22.92 0.91 10.66
N THR A 81 -23.09 0.91 9.33
CA THR A 81 -22.51 -0.14 8.48
C THR A 81 -20.99 -0.08 8.49
N GLY A 82 -20.33 -1.18 8.84
CA GLY A 82 -18.89 -1.30 8.91
C GLY A 82 -18.37 -2.65 8.44
N LEU A 83 -17.07 -2.73 8.22
CA LEU A 83 -16.34 -3.95 7.92
C LEU A 83 -15.99 -4.65 9.23
N ALA A 84 -16.73 -5.73 9.53
CA ALA A 84 -16.44 -6.64 10.62
C ALA A 84 -15.33 -7.61 10.22
N ILE A 85 -14.34 -7.79 11.10
CA ILE A 85 -13.19 -8.67 10.92
C ILE A 85 -13.03 -9.49 12.19
N ASP A 86 -13.06 -10.81 12.06
CA ASP A 86 -12.85 -11.72 13.18
C ASP A 86 -11.43 -12.28 13.15
N ILE A 87 -10.77 -12.16 14.30
CA ILE A 87 -9.37 -12.48 14.46
C ILE A 87 -9.26 -13.61 15.48
N GLU A 88 -8.62 -14.70 15.08
CA GLU A 88 -8.31 -15.80 15.98
C GLU A 88 -7.13 -15.41 16.89
N GLY A 89 -7.20 -15.88 18.14
CA GLY A 89 -6.15 -15.60 19.13
C GLY A 89 -4.79 -16.15 18.69
N LEU A 90 -3.75 -15.36 18.95
CA LEU A 90 -2.38 -15.75 18.70
C LEU A 90 -1.69 -16.10 20.01
N ASN A 91 -0.96 -17.21 20.04
CA ASN A 91 -0.07 -17.50 21.15
C ASN A 91 1.15 -16.59 21.06
N MET A 92 1.07 -15.45 21.73
CA MET A 92 2.13 -14.44 21.79
C MET A 92 2.94 -14.51 23.09
N GLY A 93 2.87 -15.61 23.85
CA GLY A 93 3.45 -15.70 25.19
C GLY A 93 4.97 -15.56 25.25
N ILE A 94 5.67 -15.94 24.18
CA ILE A 94 7.14 -15.83 24.09
C ILE A 94 7.63 -14.39 23.91
N PHE A 95 6.81 -13.53 23.29
CA PHE A 95 7.13 -12.13 23.09
C PHE A 95 6.72 -11.36 24.34
N LYS A 96 7.59 -10.56 24.95
CA LYS A 96 7.30 -10.01 26.30
C LYS A 96 7.21 -8.49 26.35
N TYR A 97 7.82 -7.78 25.39
CA TYR A 97 7.97 -6.35 25.51
C TYR A 97 6.81 -5.59 24.85
N GLU A 98 6.76 -5.55 23.51
CA GLU A 98 5.67 -4.86 22.79
C GLU A 98 5.12 -5.75 21.68
N LYS A 99 3.80 -5.68 21.50
CA LYS A 99 3.07 -6.43 20.47
C LYS A 99 1.99 -5.53 19.91
N VAL A 100 1.94 -5.42 18.60
CA VAL A 100 0.82 -4.80 17.93
C VAL A 100 0.40 -5.63 16.72
N MET A 101 -0.87 -5.53 16.41
CA MET A 101 -1.48 -6.08 15.22
C MET A 101 -1.89 -4.94 14.32
N ARG A 102 -1.59 -5.09 13.04
CA ARG A 102 -1.90 -4.11 12.00
C ARG A 102 -2.87 -4.69 11.02
N ILE A 103 -3.91 -3.92 10.68
CA ILE A 103 -4.87 -4.29 9.64
C ILE A 103 -4.73 -3.33 8.47
N TRP A 104 -4.49 -3.91 7.30
CA TRP A 104 -4.34 -3.24 6.03
C TRP A 104 -5.57 -3.42 5.19
N LEU A 105 -6.04 -2.32 4.60
CA LEU A 105 -7.15 -2.34 3.66
C LEU A 105 -6.70 -1.88 2.28
N LYS A 106 -7.24 -2.56 1.28
CA LYS A 106 -7.30 -2.11 -0.11
C LYS A 106 -8.76 -1.98 -0.49
N VAL A 107 -9.15 -0.88 -1.11
CA VAL A 107 -10.56 -0.62 -1.47
C VAL A 107 -10.66 -0.37 -2.96
N LEU A 108 -11.55 -1.11 -3.64
CA LEU A 108 -11.92 -0.90 -5.02
C LEU A 108 -13.40 -0.56 -5.09
N ALA A 109 -13.73 0.65 -5.52
CA ALA A 109 -15.11 1.11 -5.66
C ALA A 109 -15.29 1.88 -6.97
N TYR A 110 -16.31 1.54 -7.76
CA TYR A 110 -16.63 2.21 -9.04
C TYR A 110 -15.45 2.34 -10.02
N GLY A 111 -14.54 1.37 -10.04
CA GLY A 111 -13.33 1.38 -10.87
C GLY A 111 -12.26 2.39 -10.41
N VAL A 112 -12.41 2.92 -9.19
CA VAL A 112 -11.39 3.69 -8.48
C VAL A 112 -10.76 2.78 -7.43
N GLU A 113 -9.44 2.64 -7.52
CA GLU A 113 -8.65 1.85 -6.59
C GLU A 113 -7.96 2.76 -5.58
N ARG A 114 -8.19 2.48 -4.29
CA ARG A 114 -7.39 2.99 -3.20
C ARG A 114 -6.20 2.06 -3.00
N LYS A 115 -5.01 2.63 -2.95
CA LYS A 115 -3.83 1.85 -2.62
C LYS A 115 -3.96 1.24 -1.21
N PRO A 116 -3.42 0.03 -1.03
CA PRO A 116 -3.05 -0.56 0.25
C PRO A 116 -2.60 0.45 1.31
N THR A 117 -3.34 0.57 2.42
CA THR A 117 -2.94 1.41 3.57
C THR A 117 -3.31 0.76 4.89
N LEU A 118 -2.55 1.11 5.92
CA LEU A 118 -2.77 0.72 7.30
C LEU A 118 -3.97 1.50 7.84
N GLU A 119 -5.05 0.80 8.22
CA GLU A 119 -6.23 1.45 8.81
C GLU A 119 -6.26 1.36 10.32
N MET A 120 -5.68 0.29 10.89
CA MET A 120 -5.77 0.07 12.32
C MET A 120 -4.48 -0.54 12.86
N VAL A 121 -4.09 -0.05 14.04
CA VAL A 121 -3.06 -0.63 14.89
C VAL A 121 -3.72 -0.94 16.23
N SER A 122 -3.61 -2.18 16.70
CA SER A 122 -4.16 -2.63 17.98
C SER A 122 -3.08 -3.28 18.82
N THR A 123 -3.05 -2.97 20.12
CA THR A 123 -2.23 -3.68 21.12
C THR A 123 -2.91 -4.93 21.66
N SER A 124 -4.23 -5.09 21.44
CA SER A 124 -4.97 -6.28 21.84
C SER A 124 -4.69 -7.43 20.87
N MET A 125 -4.07 -8.49 21.39
CA MET A 125 -3.82 -9.76 20.68
C MET A 125 -4.86 -10.84 21.05
N ALA A 126 -5.87 -10.46 21.84
CA ALA A 126 -6.95 -11.37 22.21
C ALA A 126 -7.81 -11.71 20.99
N PRO A 127 -8.37 -12.93 20.91
CA PRO A 127 -9.41 -13.21 19.93
C PRO A 127 -10.51 -12.17 20.04
N GLY A 128 -10.99 -11.69 18.89
CA GLY A 128 -11.97 -10.63 18.90
C GLY A 128 -12.49 -10.26 17.54
N ARG A 129 -13.58 -9.51 17.59
CA ARG A 129 -14.23 -8.90 16.43
C ARG A 129 -13.91 -7.42 16.40
N ILE A 130 -13.50 -6.94 15.24
CA ILE A 130 -13.16 -5.55 14.99
C ILE A 130 -14.09 -5.02 13.92
N ILE A 131 -14.70 -3.85 14.15
CA ILE A 131 -15.60 -3.21 13.17
C ILE A 131 -15.00 -1.88 12.75
N LEU A 132 -14.66 -1.76 11.47
CA LEU A 132 -14.18 -0.52 10.87
C LEU A 132 -15.35 0.16 10.14
N THR A 133 -15.78 1.34 10.57
CA THR A 133 -16.94 2.06 9.97
C THR A 133 -16.58 2.82 8.69
N GLY A 134 -15.29 3.06 8.47
CA GLY A 134 -14.78 3.73 7.28
C GLY A 134 -13.28 3.55 7.10
N PHE A 135 -12.75 4.24 6.10
CA PHE A 135 -11.33 4.25 5.78
C PHE A 135 -10.87 5.66 5.39
N LYS A 136 -9.57 5.92 5.51
CA LYS A 136 -9.02 7.21 5.11
C LYS A 136 -9.12 7.40 3.59
N GLY A 137 -9.93 8.35 3.14
CA GLY A 137 -10.11 8.64 1.73
C GLY A 137 -8.83 9.15 1.07
N THR A 138 -8.78 9.02 -0.26
CA THR A 138 -7.71 9.56 -1.10
C THR A 138 -8.29 10.60 -2.05
N LYS A 139 -7.45 11.34 -2.79
CA LYS A 139 -7.91 12.35 -3.77
C LYS A 139 -9.08 11.89 -4.66
N PRO A 140 -9.13 10.64 -5.16
CA PRO A 140 -10.27 10.13 -5.90
C PRO A 140 -11.62 10.14 -5.15
N PHE A 141 -11.63 9.94 -3.84
CA PHE A 141 -12.85 9.88 -3.03
C PHE A 141 -13.30 11.24 -2.50
N GLY A 142 -12.43 12.26 -2.55
CA GLY A 142 -12.78 13.64 -2.25
C GLY A 142 -13.06 13.96 -0.76
N LYS A 143 -12.89 13.00 0.15
CA LYS A 143 -13.06 13.16 1.60
C LYS A 143 -11.89 12.56 2.35
N GLU A 144 -11.65 13.03 3.57
CA GLU A 144 -10.61 12.47 4.45
C GLU A 144 -11.05 11.13 5.07
N LEU A 145 -12.30 10.99 5.46
CA LEU A 145 -12.88 9.74 5.94
C LEU A 145 -14.04 9.37 5.02
N VAL A 146 -14.00 8.15 4.49
CA VAL A 146 -15.05 7.58 3.64
C VAL A 146 -15.69 6.44 4.42
N LYS A 147 -16.98 6.56 4.74
CA LYS A 147 -17.71 5.49 5.43
C LYS A 147 -18.04 4.37 4.45
N PHE A 148 -18.04 3.13 4.92
CA PHE A 148 -18.42 2.00 4.06
C PHE A 148 -19.88 2.09 3.60
N SER A 149 -20.76 2.68 4.42
CA SER A 149 -22.15 2.97 4.08
C SER A 149 -22.33 3.94 2.90
N GLU A 150 -21.33 4.77 2.59
CA GLU A 150 -21.37 5.70 1.45
C GLU A 150 -21.00 5.01 0.13
N LEU A 151 -20.53 3.77 0.16
CA LEU A 151 -20.18 3.00 -1.03
C LEU A 151 -21.36 2.12 -1.45
N GLY A 152 -21.90 2.34 -2.65
CA GLY A 152 -23.00 1.50 -3.15
C GLY A 152 -22.54 0.09 -3.54
N ALA A 153 -21.38 -0.04 -4.20
CA ALA A 153 -20.74 -1.35 -4.41
C ALA A 153 -19.23 -1.22 -4.34
N ALA A 154 -18.58 -2.12 -3.62
CA ALA A 154 -17.14 -2.16 -3.50
C ALA A 154 -16.61 -3.56 -3.19
N THR A 155 -15.34 -3.75 -3.53
CA THR A 155 -14.53 -4.87 -3.07
C THR A 155 -13.46 -4.32 -2.14
N VAL A 156 -13.47 -4.79 -0.90
CA VAL A 156 -12.45 -4.47 0.10
C VAL A 156 -11.61 -5.71 0.32
N THR A 157 -10.31 -5.56 0.26
CA THR A 157 -9.39 -6.65 0.59
C THR A 157 -8.77 -6.33 1.94
N VAL A 158 -8.70 -7.33 2.81
CA VAL A 158 -8.17 -7.22 4.18
C VAL A 158 -6.96 -8.12 4.33
N GLU A 159 -5.90 -7.60 4.96
CA GLU A 159 -4.71 -8.35 5.35
C GLU A 159 -4.26 -7.90 6.75
N GLY A 160 -3.90 -8.83 7.61
CA GLY A 160 -3.37 -8.58 8.94
C GLY A 160 -1.90 -8.93 9.04
N GLU A 161 -1.15 -8.26 9.92
CA GLU A 161 0.18 -8.70 10.33
C GLU A 161 0.42 -8.36 11.80
N VAL A 162 1.40 -9.01 12.40
CA VAL A 162 1.80 -8.82 13.79
C VAL A 162 3.22 -8.28 13.83
N ILE A 163 3.44 -7.33 14.72
CA ILE A 163 4.73 -6.71 14.95
C ILE A 163 5.07 -6.85 16.41
N VAL A 164 6.28 -7.32 16.66
CA VAL A 164 6.78 -7.57 18.01
C VAL A 164 8.09 -6.87 18.25
N SER A 165 8.27 -6.49 19.50
CA SER A 165 9.55 -6.21 20.10
C SER A 165 9.75 -7.10 21.30
N ASP A 166 10.96 -7.63 21.45
CA ASP A 166 11.37 -8.39 22.63
C ASP A 166 12.33 -7.62 23.54
N SER A 167 12.75 -6.41 23.14
CA SER A 167 13.69 -5.61 23.91
C SER A 167 13.50 -4.12 23.65
N PRO A 168 13.76 -3.27 24.65
CA PRO A 168 13.79 -1.82 24.46
C PRO A 168 14.96 -1.35 23.58
N LYS A 169 15.96 -2.21 23.32
CA LYS A 169 17.15 -1.83 22.53
C LYS A 169 17.12 -2.32 21.09
N HIS A 170 16.45 -3.43 20.82
CA HIS A 170 16.48 -4.11 19.53
C HIS A 170 15.25 -3.78 18.68
N GLY A 171 15.47 -3.56 17.39
CA GLY A 171 14.41 -3.30 16.42
C GLY A 171 13.31 -4.38 16.38
N VAL A 172 12.19 -4.05 15.76
CA VAL A 172 11.03 -4.96 15.63
C VAL A 172 11.22 -6.05 14.58
N PHE A 173 10.50 -7.15 14.79
CA PHE A 173 10.13 -8.08 13.72
C PHE A 173 8.67 -7.92 13.34
N ARG A 174 8.40 -8.26 12.09
CA ARG A 174 7.06 -8.47 11.58
C ARG A 174 6.83 -9.95 11.27
N SER A 175 5.61 -10.41 11.43
CA SER A 175 5.18 -11.71 10.97
C SER A 175 5.11 -11.76 9.44
N ALA A 176 4.84 -12.94 8.89
CA ALA A 176 4.20 -13.00 7.58
C ALA A 176 2.80 -12.35 7.64
N GLY A 177 2.30 -11.87 6.51
CA GLY A 177 0.90 -11.42 6.41
C GLY A 177 -0.05 -12.59 6.62
N SER A 178 -1.25 -12.29 7.11
CA SER A 178 -2.34 -13.25 7.17
C SER A 178 -2.76 -13.70 5.76
N GLY A 179 -3.67 -14.67 5.70
CA GLY A 179 -4.49 -14.85 4.51
C GLY A 179 -5.20 -13.55 4.14
N VAL A 180 -5.28 -13.28 2.84
CA VAL A 180 -5.95 -12.11 2.28
C VAL A 180 -7.42 -12.43 2.08
N ILE A 181 -8.32 -11.69 2.73
CA ILE A 181 -9.77 -11.91 2.60
C ILE A 181 -10.38 -10.81 1.73
N PRO A 182 -10.89 -11.14 0.53
CA PRO A 182 -11.70 -10.22 -0.26
C PRO A 182 -13.15 -10.22 0.22
N VAL A 183 -13.68 -9.04 0.51
CA VAL A 183 -15.06 -8.78 0.88
C VAL A 183 -15.69 -7.94 -0.21
N THR A 184 -16.62 -8.53 -0.97
CA THR A 184 -17.42 -7.79 -1.94
C THR A 184 -18.80 -7.56 -1.37
N PHE A 185 -19.28 -6.32 -1.45
CA PHE A 185 -20.58 -5.96 -0.91
C PHE A 185 -21.31 -4.96 -1.81
N THR A 186 -22.62 -4.92 -1.63
CA THR A 186 -23.51 -3.94 -2.25
C THR A 186 -24.42 -3.38 -1.16
N ASN A 187 -24.39 -2.06 -0.98
CA ASN A 187 -25.28 -1.35 -0.08
C ASN A 187 -26.52 -0.85 -0.84
N PRO A 188 -27.66 -0.65 -0.14
CA PRO A 188 -28.84 -0.06 -0.75
C PRO A 188 -28.56 1.34 -1.28
N GLU A 189 -29.29 1.74 -2.31
CA GLU A 189 -29.19 3.08 -2.90
C GLU A 189 -29.72 4.12 -1.90
N THR A 190 -28.82 4.95 -1.42
CA THR A 190 -29.12 6.11 -0.56
C THR A 190 -28.63 7.39 -1.22
N LYS A 191 -29.11 8.54 -0.76
CA LYS A 191 -28.65 9.85 -1.26
C LYS A 191 -27.13 10.01 -1.16
N ASP A 192 -26.50 9.42 -0.14
CA ASP A 192 -25.06 9.54 0.07
C ASP A 192 -24.27 8.59 -0.83
N VAL A 193 -24.79 7.39 -1.08
CA VAL A 193 -24.26 6.47 -2.10
C VAL A 193 -24.31 7.12 -3.49
N ASP A 194 -25.42 7.74 -3.86
CA ASP A 194 -25.55 8.40 -5.16
C ASP A 194 -24.59 9.59 -5.31
N LYS A 195 -24.46 10.42 -4.27
CA LYS A 195 -23.47 11.51 -4.26
C LYS A 195 -22.05 10.98 -4.44
N MET A 196 -21.68 9.93 -3.72
CA MET A 196 -20.35 9.32 -3.80
C MET A 196 -20.09 8.73 -5.19
N ARG A 197 -21.06 8.01 -5.74
CA ARG A 197 -21.01 7.47 -7.11
C ARG A 197 -20.82 8.57 -8.14
N GLN A 198 -21.63 9.63 -8.09
CA GLN A 198 -21.54 10.75 -9.01
C GLN A 198 -20.16 11.43 -8.92
N HIS A 199 -19.63 11.61 -7.70
CA HIS A 199 -18.28 12.14 -7.49
C HIS A 199 -17.21 11.25 -8.14
N LEU A 200 -17.22 9.94 -7.87
CA LEU A 200 -16.23 9.00 -8.40
C LEU A 200 -16.30 8.92 -9.93
N VAL A 201 -17.51 8.91 -10.51
CA VAL A 201 -17.71 8.93 -11.97
C VAL A 201 -17.18 10.22 -12.57
N ALA A 202 -17.48 11.38 -11.98
CA ALA A 202 -16.99 12.68 -12.45
C ALA A 202 -15.46 12.77 -12.36
N TYR A 203 -14.89 12.29 -11.25
CA TYR A 203 -13.43 12.21 -11.06
C TYR A 203 -12.78 11.36 -12.15
N ARG A 204 -13.32 10.15 -12.42
CA ARG A 204 -12.81 9.26 -13.46
C ARG A 204 -12.89 9.90 -14.85
N LYS A 205 -14.03 10.53 -15.20
CA LYS A 205 -14.17 11.27 -16.47
C LYS A 205 -13.12 12.38 -16.60
N ARG A 206 -12.88 13.15 -15.53
CA ARG A 206 -11.86 14.21 -15.51
C ARG A 206 -10.46 13.64 -15.69
N MET A 207 -10.13 12.53 -15.02
CA MET A 207 -8.83 11.87 -15.16
C MET A 207 -8.60 11.33 -16.56
N ASN A 208 -9.60 10.67 -17.16
CA ASN A 208 -9.53 10.19 -18.54
C ASN A 208 -9.32 11.34 -19.53
N ARG A 209 -10.07 12.45 -19.36
CA ARG A 209 -9.89 13.66 -20.19
C ARG A 209 -8.48 14.24 -20.03
N ARG A 210 -7.95 14.31 -18.81
CA ARG A 210 -6.59 14.79 -18.55
C ARG A 210 -5.54 13.90 -19.21
N THR A 211 -5.68 12.58 -19.11
CA THR A 211 -4.77 11.62 -19.75
C THR A 211 -4.82 11.75 -21.27
N TYR A 212 -6.02 11.88 -21.84
CA TYR A 212 -6.21 12.13 -23.27
C TYR A 212 -5.51 13.42 -23.72
N LEU A 213 -5.78 14.55 -23.04
CA LEU A 213 -5.15 15.83 -23.36
C LEU A 213 -3.63 15.79 -23.23
N ARG A 214 -3.10 15.08 -22.22
CA ARG A 214 -1.64 14.85 -22.10
C ARG A 214 -1.07 14.09 -23.30
N ARG A 215 -1.75 13.04 -23.78
CA ARG A 215 -1.31 12.30 -24.97
C ARG A 215 -1.32 13.19 -26.21
N VAL A 216 -2.34 14.03 -26.37
CA VAL A 216 -2.40 15.01 -27.47
C VAL A 216 -1.25 16.00 -27.36
N ALA A 217 -1.03 16.59 -26.20
CA ALA A 217 0.06 17.54 -25.97
C ALA A 217 1.44 16.92 -26.25
N HIS A 218 1.70 15.68 -25.79
CA HIS A 218 2.94 14.98 -26.08
C HIS A 218 3.16 14.77 -27.59
N ARG A 219 2.10 14.46 -28.35
CA ARG A 219 2.19 14.34 -29.81
C ARG A 219 2.52 15.68 -30.46
N MET A 220 1.87 16.76 -30.04
CA MET A 220 2.14 18.10 -30.57
C MET A 220 3.60 18.52 -30.32
N VAL A 221 4.10 18.32 -29.10
CA VAL A 221 5.50 18.61 -28.74
C VAL A 221 6.47 17.76 -29.56
N ALA A 222 6.16 16.49 -29.82
CA ALA A 222 7.01 15.63 -30.63
C ALA A 222 7.09 16.08 -32.10
N VAL A 223 5.97 16.55 -32.67
CA VAL A 223 5.95 17.13 -34.03
C VAL A 223 6.77 18.41 -34.09
N GLU A 224 6.52 19.35 -33.19
CA GLU A 224 7.27 20.62 -33.14
C GLU A 224 8.78 20.39 -32.93
N LEU A 225 9.14 19.40 -32.12
CA LEU A 225 10.54 19.01 -31.93
C LEU A 225 11.16 18.42 -33.21
N ALA A 226 10.42 17.61 -33.96
CA ALA A 226 10.89 17.04 -35.22
C ALA A 226 11.14 18.14 -36.27
N ASP A 227 10.22 19.09 -36.40
CA ASP A 227 10.36 20.23 -37.33
C ASP A 227 11.61 21.06 -37.00
N ARG A 228 11.82 21.40 -35.72
CA ARG A 228 13.03 22.13 -35.28
C ARG A 228 14.33 21.35 -35.51
N LEU A 229 14.30 20.02 -35.43
CA LEU A 229 15.47 19.19 -35.71
C LEU A 229 15.78 19.17 -37.21
N LEU A 230 14.76 19.09 -38.07
CA LEU A 230 14.91 19.19 -39.52
C LEU A 230 15.49 20.55 -39.94
N GLU A 231 14.93 21.66 -39.43
CA GLU A 231 15.46 23.00 -39.69
C GLU A 231 16.95 23.13 -39.29
N ARG A 232 17.35 22.50 -38.18
CA ARG A 232 18.73 22.51 -37.71
C ARG A 232 19.65 21.68 -38.61
N GLU A 233 19.18 20.56 -39.14
CA GLU A 233 19.92 19.76 -40.12
C GLU A 233 20.08 20.49 -41.45
N GLU A 234 19.02 21.15 -41.93
CA GLU A 234 19.06 21.94 -43.16
C GLU A 234 20.06 23.10 -43.05
N ARG A 235 20.06 23.83 -41.92
CA ARG A 235 21.07 24.87 -41.64
C ARG A 235 22.49 24.32 -41.62
N ARG A 236 22.71 23.17 -40.96
CA ARG A 236 24.02 22.49 -40.94
C ARG A 236 24.49 22.13 -42.35
N LYS A 237 23.60 21.58 -43.18
CA LYS A 237 23.93 21.23 -44.57
C LYS A 237 24.29 22.45 -45.39
N GLY A 238 23.54 23.55 -45.24
CA GLY A 238 23.84 24.82 -45.91
C GLY A 238 25.19 25.43 -45.52
N GLU A 239 25.57 25.34 -44.24
CA GLU A 239 26.87 25.82 -43.74
C GLU A 239 28.05 25.00 -44.30
N THR A 240 27.93 23.67 -44.37
CA THR A 240 28.99 22.81 -44.94
C THR A 240 29.22 23.02 -46.44
N SER A 241 28.19 23.43 -47.19
CA SER A 241 28.29 23.68 -48.64
C SER A 241 28.94 25.03 -48.99
N GLN A 242 29.07 25.96 -48.05
CA GLN A 242 29.75 27.26 -48.27
C GLN A 242 31.24 27.23 -47.93
N THR A 243 31.72 26.19 -47.24
CA THR A 243 33.13 25.99 -46.88
C THR A 243 33.88 25.06 -47.85
N SER A 244 33.25 24.67 -48.96
CA SER A 244 33.83 23.84 -50.04
C SER A 244 34.06 24.69 -51.28
#